data_AF-A0A7V9DPY8-F1
#
_entry.id   AF-A0A7V9DPY8-F1
#
_cell.length_a   1.000
_cell.length_b   1.000
_cell.length_c   1.000
_cell.angle_alpha   90.00
_cell.angle_beta   90.00
_cell.angle_gamma   90.00
#
_symmetry.space_group_name_H-M   'P 1'
#
loop_
_entity.id
_entity.type
_entity.pdbx_description
1 polymer ?
#
loop_
_entity_poly.entity_id
_entity_poly.type
_entity_poly.pdbx_seq_one_letter_code
_entity_poly.pdbx_strand_id
1 'polypeptide(L)'
;MATAPTTQLVAVVKRECETCQMVTPVLRELHRRRRLVVYTQDDPAFPEGVSAIHDDDLAVSWHQQIDTVPTLIRMDGDVEVERAVGWSRAEWERLSGVDGLAPDLPPTRPGCGSMSVDPDRVDELRRRFEGGRLHSRHVELADEEDDIEVMFQ
;
A
#
# COMPACT_ATOMS: atom_id res chain seq x y z
N MET A 1 28.66 11.65 -4.23
CA MET A 1 27.60 11.40 -3.24
C MET A 1 26.55 10.57 -3.95
N ALA A 2 26.39 9.30 -3.60
CA ALA A 2 25.40 8.45 -4.25
C ALA A 2 24.01 8.87 -3.76
N THR A 3 23.17 9.36 -4.65
CA THR A 3 21.73 9.58 -4.38
C THR A 3 21.15 8.26 -3.89
N ALA A 4 20.46 8.28 -2.74
CA ALA A 4 19.78 7.10 -2.23
C ALA A 4 18.89 6.50 -3.34
N PRO A 5 18.76 5.16 -3.44
CA PRO A 5 17.86 4.57 -4.41
C PRO A 5 16.45 5.16 -4.19
N THR A 6 15.95 5.83 -5.22
CA THR A 6 14.62 6.47 -5.28
C THR A 6 13.50 5.44 -5.36
N THR A 7 13.84 4.16 -5.52
CA THR A 7 12.87 3.08 -5.68
C THR A 7 12.32 2.58 -4.34
N GLN A 8 11.00 2.47 -4.28
CA GLN A 8 10.24 2.02 -3.13
C GLN A 8 9.16 1.03 -3.58
N LEU A 9 8.81 0.09 -2.69
CA LEU A 9 7.66 -0.77 -2.86
C LEU A 9 6.49 -0.26 -2.00
N VAL A 10 5.29 -0.34 -2.53
CA VAL A 10 4.04 -0.11 -1.82
C VAL A 10 3.17 -1.35 -1.98
N ALA A 11 2.70 -1.93 -0.89
CA ALA A 11 1.73 -3.02 -0.93
C ALA A 11 0.40 -2.55 -0.33
N VAL A 12 -0.71 -2.84 -1.01
CA VAL A 12 -2.06 -2.60 -0.50
C VAL A 12 -2.75 -3.94 -0.31
N VAL A 13 -3.22 -4.19 0.91
CA VAL A 13 -3.76 -5.48 1.34
C VAL A 13 -5.03 -5.30 2.18
N LYS A 14 -5.73 -6.41 2.45
CA LYS A 14 -6.83 -6.44 3.42
C LYS A 14 -6.91 -7.81 4.09
N ARG A 15 -7.29 -7.86 5.36
CA ARG A 15 -7.40 -9.05 6.20
C ARG A 15 -8.42 -10.04 5.66
N GLU A 16 -9.57 -9.58 5.16
CA GLU A 16 -10.62 -10.46 4.65
C GLU A 16 -10.24 -11.19 3.33
N CYS A 17 -9.09 -10.87 2.73
CA CYS A 17 -8.59 -11.55 1.54
C CYS A 17 -7.69 -12.75 1.89
N GLU A 18 -8.08 -13.97 1.50
CA GLU A 18 -7.27 -15.18 1.70
C GLU A 18 -5.87 -15.07 1.08
N THR A 19 -5.76 -14.48 -0.12
CA THR A 19 -4.46 -14.28 -0.79
C THR A 19 -3.59 -13.29 -0.03
N CYS A 20 -4.16 -12.20 0.54
CA CYS A 20 -3.41 -11.28 1.40
C CYS A 20 -2.88 -12.00 2.64
N GLN A 21 -3.71 -12.81 3.30
CA GLN A 21 -3.30 -13.60 4.46
C GLN A 21 -2.14 -14.54 4.09
N MET A 22 -2.27 -15.26 2.96
CA MET A 22 -1.26 -16.18 2.46
C MET A 22 0.09 -15.49 2.19
N VAL A 23 0.11 -14.28 1.63
CA VAL A 23 1.36 -13.56 1.31
C VAL A 23 1.95 -12.80 2.51
N THR A 24 1.37 -12.89 3.71
CA THR A 24 1.92 -12.26 4.93
C THR A 24 3.41 -12.59 5.16
N PRO A 25 3.90 -13.84 5.02
CA PRO A 25 5.32 -14.14 5.14
C PRO A 25 6.18 -13.42 4.09
N VAL A 26 5.67 -13.24 2.87
CA VAL A 26 6.34 -12.50 1.79
C VAL A 26 6.46 -11.03 2.14
N LEU A 27 5.40 -10.41 2.65
CA LEU A 27 5.41 -9.00 3.07
C LEU A 27 6.43 -8.77 4.19
N ARG A 28 6.49 -9.68 5.17
CA ARG A 28 7.52 -9.65 6.23
C ARG A 28 8.93 -9.75 5.65
N GLU A 29 9.15 -10.63 4.68
CA GLU A 29 10.44 -10.77 4.03
C GLU A 29 10.84 -9.52 3.24
N LEU A 30 9.93 -8.99 2.43
CA LEU A 30 10.16 -7.78 1.65
C LEU A 30 10.42 -6.57 2.55
N HIS A 31 9.67 -6.42 3.65
CA HIS A 31 9.87 -5.36 4.63
C HIS A 31 11.28 -5.40 5.26
N ARG A 32 11.89 -6.57 5.42
CA ARG A 32 13.27 -6.72 5.92
C ARG A 32 14.33 -6.45 4.85
N ARG A 33 14.04 -6.67 3.57
CA ARG A 33 15.03 -6.67 2.47
C ARG A 33 14.95 -5.43 1.58
N ARG A 34 13.84 -4.69 1.62
CA ARG A 34 13.51 -3.58 0.73
C ARG A 34 12.77 -2.47 1.49
N ARG A 35 12.76 -1.26 0.92
CA ARG A 35 11.90 -0.16 1.39
C ARG A 35 10.47 -0.48 0.98
N LEU A 36 9.71 -1.09 1.88
CA LEU A 36 8.30 -1.46 1.67
C LEU A 36 7.41 -0.68 2.63
N VAL A 37 6.43 0.03 2.08
CA VAL A 37 5.29 0.57 2.82
C VAL A 37 4.08 -0.34 2.57
N VAL A 38 3.37 -0.71 3.63
CA VAL A 38 2.17 -1.55 3.54
C VAL A 38 0.96 -0.76 4.02
N TYR A 39 -0.10 -0.74 3.23
CA TYR A 39 -1.41 -0.22 3.60
C TYR A 39 -2.41 -1.37 3.77
N THR A 40 -3.24 -1.31 4.79
CA THR A 40 -4.35 -2.26 5.04
C THR A 40 -5.69 -1.53 5.02
N GLN A 41 -6.71 -2.15 4.41
CA GLN A 41 -8.01 -1.52 4.17
C GLN A 41 -9.05 -1.75 5.28
N ASP A 42 -8.88 -2.78 6.11
CA ASP A 42 -9.94 -3.28 7.01
C ASP A 42 -9.50 -3.49 8.47
N ASP A 43 -8.33 -4.09 8.70
CA ASP A 43 -7.82 -4.45 10.02
C ASP A 43 -6.47 -3.75 10.27
N PRO A 44 -6.37 -2.78 11.21
CA PRO A 44 -5.13 -2.07 11.51
C PRO A 44 -4.04 -2.96 12.12
N ALA A 45 -4.37 -4.16 12.62
CA ALA A 45 -3.39 -5.13 13.12
C ALA A 45 -2.85 -6.05 12.01
N PHE A 46 -3.39 -5.97 10.79
CA PHE A 46 -2.99 -6.79 9.66
C PHE A 46 -2.03 -6.04 8.71
N PRO A 47 -1.02 -6.71 8.13
CA PRO A 47 -0.55 -8.05 8.45
C PRO A 47 0.37 -8.05 9.68
N GLU A 48 0.18 -9.03 10.58
CA GLU A 48 1.00 -9.18 11.78
C GLU A 48 2.50 -9.18 11.46
N GLY A 49 3.32 -8.51 12.27
CA GLY A 49 4.78 -8.49 12.10
C GLY A 49 5.29 -7.60 10.95
N VAL A 50 4.42 -6.79 10.36
CA VAL A 50 4.77 -5.66 9.49
C VAL A 50 4.09 -4.41 10.04
N SER A 51 4.81 -3.29 10.11
CA SER A 51 4.20 -2.00 10.47
C SER A 51 3.39 -1.48 9.29
N ALA A 52 2.11 -1.84 9.22
CA ALA A 52 1.19 -1.36 8.19
C ALA A 52 0.49 -0.06 8.61
N ILE A 53 0.14 0.74 7.62
CA ILE A 53 -0.66 1.96 7.77
C ILE A 53 -2.11 1.61 7.48
N HIS A 54 -3.02 1.96 8.38
CA HIS A 54 -4.44 1.73 8.19
C HIS A 54 -5.03 2.78 7.24
N ASP A 55 -5.51 2.34 6.09
CA ASP A 55 -6.19 3.14 5.07
C ASP A 55 -7.71 3.11 5.31
N ASP A 56 -8.12 3.52 6.52
CA ASP A 56 -9.51 3.42 7.03
C ASP A 56 -10.51 4.17 6.12
N ASP A 57 -10.10 5.34 5.62
CA ASP A 57 -10.92 6.14 4.72
C ASP A 57 -10.73 5.80 3.23
N LEU A 58 -9.91 4.78 2.94
CA LEU A 58 -9.60 4.28 1.61
C LEU A 58 -8.99 5.34 0.67
N ALA A 59 -8.44 6.44 1.19
CA ALA A 59 -7.86 7.51 0.39
C ALA A 59 -6.69 6.99 -0.46
N VAL A 60 -5.80 6.19 0.12
CA VAL A 60 -4.65 5.64 -0.61
C VAL A 60 -5.13 4.70 -1.69
N SER A 61 -6.03 3.79 -1.33
CA SER A 61 -6.60 2.81 -2.26
C SER A 61 -7.35 3.47 -3.42
N TRP A 62 -8.09 4.56 -3.15
CA TRP A 62 -8.79 5.35 -4.15
C TRP A 62 -7.83 6.05 -5.11
N HIS A 63 -6.91 6.86 -4.57
CA HIS A 63 -6.03 7.69 -5.39
C HIS A 63 -5.00 6.87 -6.18
N GLN A 64 -4.61 5.69 -5.68
CA GLN A 64 -3.77 4.73 -6.39
C GLN A 64 -4.55 3.79 -7.31
N GLN A 65 -5.88 3.96 -7.40
CA GLN A 65 -6.76 3.15 -8.25
C GLN A 65 -6.57 1.65 -7.97
N ILE A 66 -6.67 1.27 -6.70
CA ILE A 66 -6.57 -0.13 -6.27
C ILE A 66 -7.93 -0.79 -6.48
N ASP A 67 -8.04 -1.60 -7.52
CA ASP A 67 -9.27 -2.35 -7.79
C ASP A 67 -9.25 -3.75 -7.16
N THR A 68 -8.06 -4.28 -6.86
CA THR A 68 -7.86 -5.64 -6.38
C THR A 68 -6.71 -5.69 -5.37
N VAL A 69 -6.86 -6.54 -4.36
CA VAL A 69 -5.84 -6.78 -3.33
C VAL A 69 -5.49 -8.28 -3.24
N PRO A 70 -4.23 -8.66 -2.95
CA PRO A 70 -3.10 -7.75 -2.73
C PRO A 70 -2.65 -7.09 -4.04
N THR A 71 -2.15 -5.86 -3.96
CA THR A 71 -1.44 -5.20 -5.07
C THR A 71 -0.08 -4.74 -4.58
N LEU A 72 0.97 -5.04 -5.34
CA LEU A 72 2.33 -4.58 -5.11
C LEU A 72 2.72 -3.58 -6.19
N ILE A 73 3.18 -2.40 -5.80
CA ILE A 73 3.54 -1.29 -6.68
C ILE A 73 5.01 -0.96 -6.47
N ARG A 74 5.76 -0.80 -7.56
CA ARG A 74 7.10 -0.22 -7.55
C ARG A 74 7.01 1.26 -7.93
N MET A 75 7.40 2.10 -6.99
CA MET A 75 7.53 3.54 -7.14
C MET A 75 8.99 3.90 -7.44
N ASP A 76 9.20 4.91 -8.29
CA ASP A 76 10.46 5.63 -8.44
C ASP A 76 10.20 7.11 -8.12
N GLY A 77 10.59 7.51 -6.91
CA GLY A 77 10.07 8.75 -6.31
C GLY A 77 8.55 8.67 -6.15
N ASP A 78 7.84 9.67 -6.67
CA ASP A 78 6.37 9.76 -6.61
C ASP A 78 5.67 9.19 -7.86
N VAL A 79 6.43 8.55 -8.75
CA VAL A 79 5.91 7.98 -9.98
C VAL A 79 5.81 6.46 -9.84
N GLU A 80 4.61 5.94 -10.03
CA GLU A 80 4.43 4.51 -10.22
C GLU A 80 5.08 4.07 -11.54
N VAL A 81 5.95 3.06 -11.45
CA VAL A 81 6.64 2.50 -12.61
C VAL A 81 5.97 1.21 -13.09
N GLU A 82 5.57 0.36 -12.15
CA GLU A 82 5.01 -0.97 -12.45
C GLU A 82 4.22 -1.48 -11.24
N ARG A 83 3.16 -2.25 -11.47
CA ARG A 83 2.39 -2.94 -10.42
C ARG A 83 2.12 -4.40 -10.78
N ALA A 84 1.91 -5.22 -9.76
CA ALA A 84 1.39 -6.58 -9.87
C ALA A 84 0.13 -6.72 -9.00
N VAL A 85 -0.87 -7.41 -9.53
CA VAL A 85 -2.18 -7.60 -8.90
C VAL A 85 -2.36 -9.06 -8.53
N GLY A 86 -2.86 -9.32 -7.33
CA GLY A 86 -2.87 -10.65 -6.74
C GLY A 86 -1.46 -11.10 -6.37
N TRP A 87 -1.30 -12.41 -6.27
CA TRP A 87 -0.02 -13.04 -6.01
C TRP A 87 0.50 -13.71 -7.28
N SER A 88 1.72 -13.34 -7.66
CA SER A 88 2.53 -14.05 -8.64
C SER A 88 3.98 -13.94 -8.18
N ARG A 89 4.58 -15.07 -7.80
CA ARG A 89 5.97 -15.09 -7.32
C ARG A 89 6.89 -14.39 -8.31
N ALA A 90 6.84 -14.77 -9.58
CA ALA A 90 7.71 -14.21 -10.61
C ALA A 90 7.53 -12.70 -10.80
N GLU A 91 6.31 -12.17 -10.69
CA GLU A 91 6.08 -10.72 -10.81
C GLU A 91 6.54 -9.97 -9.57
N TRP A 92 6.29 -10.52 -8.38
CA TRP A 92 6.72 -9.91 -7.13
C TRP A 92 8.25 -9.92 -7.00
N GLU A 93 8.92 -11.01 -7.41
CA GLU A 93 10.38 -11.10 -7.47
C GLU A 93 10.94 -10.08 -8.47
N ARG A 94 10.35 -9.96 -9.67
CA ARG A 94 10.76 -8.96 -10.68
C ARG A 94 10.60 -7.52 -10.17
N LEU A 95 9.47 -7.20 -9.54
CA LEU A 95 9.19 -5.86 -9.01
C LEU A 95 10.11 -5.50 -7.86
N SER A 96 10.29 -6.43 -6.92
CA SER A 96 11.09 -6.21 -5.72
C SER A 96 12.59 -6.38 -5.94
N GLY A 97 12.99 -7.05 -7.02
CA GLY A 97 14.36 -7.52 -7.24
C GLY A 97 14.82 -8.50 -6.15
N VAL A 98 13.90 -9.20 -5.50
CA VAL A 98 14.17 -10.19 -4.45
C VAL A 98 13.79 -11.55 -4.98
N ASP A 99 14.77 -12.44 -5.14
CA ASP A 99 14.51 -13.82 -5.55
C ASP A 99 14.22 -14.73 -4.35
N GLY A 100 13.52 -15.84 -4.63
CA GLY A 100 13.24 -16.91 -3.69
C GLY A 100 12.05 -16.61 -2.78
N LEU A 101 11.10 -15.77 -3.20
CA LEU A 101 9.99 -15.36 -2.35
C LEU A 101 9.04 -16.52 -2.07
N ALA A 102 8.96 -16.90 -0.78
CA ALA A 102 8.08 -17.92 -0.23
C ALA A 102 7.97 -19.18 -1.13
N PRO A 103 9.03 -20.00 -1.21
CA PRO A 103 9.13 -21.14 -2.13
C PRO A 103 8.02 -22.18 -1.92
N ASP A 104 7.47 -22.26 -0.71
CA ASP A 104 6.43 -23.21 -0.32
C ASP A 104 5.01 -22.76 -0.69
N LEU A 105 4.82 -21.51 -1.14
CA LEU A 105 3.53 -21.03 -1.62
C LEU A 105 3.27 -21.47 -3.07
N PRO A 106 1.99 -21.53 -3.50
CA PRO A 106 1.66 -21.64 -4.93
C PRO A 106 2.33 -20.52 -5.73
N PRO A 107 2.73 -20.76 -6.99
CA PRO A 107 3.40 -19.73 -7.78
C PRO A 107 2.51 -18.53 -8.09
N THR A 108 1.19 -18.73 -8.16
CA THR A 108 0.21 -17.68 -8.40
C THR A 108 -1.08 -17.91 -7.60
N ARG A 109 -1.78 -16.84 -7.23
CA ARG A 109 -3.14 -16.84 -6.66
C ARG A 109 -3.85 -15.53 -7.04
N PRO A 110 -5.12 -15.58 -7.46
CA PRO A 110 -5.89 -14.37 -7.71
C PRO A 110 -6.10 -13.57 -6.42
N GLY A 111 -6.23 -12.26 -6.55
CA GLY A 111 -6.68 -11.39 -5.46
C GLY A 111 -8.20 -11.38 -5.31
N CYS A 112 -8.70 -10.45 -4.51
CA CYS A 112 -10.13 -10.13 -4.41
C CYS A 112 -10.35 -8.62 -4.52
N GLY A 113 -11.60 -8.21 -4.77
CA GLY A 113 -11.96 -6.80 -4.97
C GLY A 113 -11.54 -5.93 -3.79
N SER A 114 -10.97 -4.77 -4.09
CA SER A 114 -10.63 -3.78 -3.07
C SER A 114 -11.88 -3.14 -2.46
N MET A 115 -11.80 -2.72 -1.19
CA MET A 115 -12.88 -1.95 -0.56
C MET A 115 -13.14 -0.60 -1.25
N SER A 116 -12.16 -0.03 -1.97
CA SER A 116 -12.34 1.23 -2.71
C SER A 116 -13.20 1.11 -3.97
N VAL A 117 -13.50 -0.12 -4.42
CA VAL A 117 -14.38 -0.40 -5.56
C VAL A 117 -15.65 -1.15 -5.14
N ASP A 118 -15.88 -1.29 -3.83
CA ASP A 118 -17.11 -1.87 -3.29
C ASP A 118 -18.33 -1.06 -3.77
N PRO A 119 -19.33 -1.68 -4.42
CA PRO A 119 -20.54 -1.00 -4.89
C PRO A 119 -21.26 -0.20 -3.81
N ASP A 120 -21.19 -0.62 -2.55
CA ASP A 120 -21.84 0.06 -1.42
C ASP A 120 -21.06 1.30 -0.95
N ARG A 121 -19.78 1.43 -1.34
CA ARG A 121 -18.87 2.51 -0.90
C ARG A 121 -18.47 3.46 -2.02
N VAL A 122 -18.38 2.97 -3.26
CA VAL A 122 -17.75 3.67 -4.39
C VAL A 122 -18.37 5.04 -4.67
N ASP A 123 -19.68 5.20 -4.48
CA ASP A 123 -20.36 6.49 -4.69
C ASP A 123 -20.04 7.50 -3.60
N GLU A 124 -19.87 7.06 -2.36
CA GLU A 124 -19.39 7.92 -1.26
C GLU A 124 -17.95 8.34 -1.49
N LEU A 125 -17.08 7.37 -1.79
CA LEU A 125 -15.66 7.61 -2.05
C LEU A 125 -15.45 8.55 -3.24
N ARG A 126 -16.26 8.41 -4.30
CA ARG A 126 -16.28 9.36 -5.41
C ARG A 126 -16.58 10.77 -4.92
N ARG A 127 -17.68 10.97 -4.20
CA ARG A 127 -18.03 12.31 -3.67
C ARG A 127 -16.94 12.89 -2.75
N ARG A 128 -16.24 12.03 -2.00
CA ARG A 128 -15.21 12.44 -1.04
C ARG A 128 -13.89 12.83 -1.72
N PHE A 129 -13.47 12.09 -2.74
CA PHE A 129 -12.12 12.18 -3.30
C PHE A 129 -12.07 12.66 -4.75
N GLU A 130 -13.21 12.90 -5.40
CA GLU A 130 -13.27 13.50 -6.74
C GLU A 130 -12.56 14.86 -6.75
N GLY A 131 -11.60 15.03 -7.66
CA GLY A 131 -10.78 16.24 -7.77
C GLY A 131 -9.53 16.29 -6.87
N GLY A 132 -9.37 15.37 -5.91
CA GLY A 132 -8.17 15.25 -5.11
C GLY A 132 -7.08 14.44 -5.82
N ARG A 133 -5.85 14.95 -5.87
CA ARG A 133 -4.65 14.12 -6.06
C ARG A 133 -3.90 14.14 -4.74
N LEU A 134 -3.63 12.98 -4.16
CA LEU A 134 -2.61 12.88 -3.12
C LEU A 134 -1.27 13.27 -3.76
N HIS A 135 -0.81 14.49 -3.48
CA HIS A 135 0.61 14.78 -3.55
C HIS A 135 1.22 14.03 -2.37
N SER A 136 2.06 13.05 -2.70
CA SER A 136 2.93 12.33 -1.77
C SER A 136 3.70 13.35 -0.92
N ARG A 137 3.12 13.72 0.21
CA ARG A 137 3.80 14.46 1.27
C ARG A 137 4.20 13.42 2.28
N HIS A 138 5.51 13.25 2.40
CA HIS A 138 6.17 12.59 3.51
C HIS A 138 5.46 13.01 4.81
N VAL A 139 4.78 12.07 5.45
CA VAL A 139 4.22 12.27 6.78
C VAL A 139 5.41 12.10 7.73
N GLU A 140 6.14 13.19 7.95
CA GLU A 140 6.94 13.33 9.17
C GLU A 140 5.95 13.63 10.29
N LEU A 141 5.52 12.58 11.00
CA LEU A 141 4.97 12.74 12.34
C LEU A 141 6.16 13.12 13.24
N ALA A 142 6.34 14.42 13.42
CA ALA A 142 7.13 14.97 14.50
C ALA A 142 6.20 15.84 15.35
N ASP A 143 6.18 15.52 16.64
CA ASP A 143 5.46 16.17 17.73
C ASP A 143 5.68 17.68 17.80
N GLU A 144 4.64 18.35 18.33
CA GLU A 144 4.64 19.63 19.08
C GLU A 144 5.45 20.80 18.51
N GLU A 145 4.76 21.85 18.07
CA GLU A 145 4.92 23.17 18.68
C GLU A 145 3.58 23.93 18.67
N ASP A 146 3.25 24.43 19.86
CA ASP A 146 2.18 25.38 20.18
C ASP A 146 2.28 26.71 19.40
N ASP A 147 1.17 27.46 19.48
CA ASP A 147 1.01 28.90 19.30
C ASP A 147 1.22 29.50 17.90
N ILE A 148 0.12 29.97 17.28
CA ILE A 148 -0.10 31.43 17.04
C ILE A 148 -1.60 31.76 17.13
N GLU A 149 -1.87 32.61 18.11
CA GLU A 149 -3.05 33.41 18.40
C GLU A 149 -3.57 34.32 17.25
N VAL A 150 -4.91 34.46 17.23
CA VAL A 150 -5.71 35.71 17.18
C VAL A 150 -5.79 36.56 15.88
N MET A 151 -7.06 36.73 15.46
CA MET A 151 -7.78 37.83 14.77
C MET A 151 -7.19 38.59 13.57
N PHE A 152 -8.10 38.92 12.65
CA PHE A 152 -8.49 40.25 12.10
C PHE A 152 -9.27 39.94 10.81
N GLN A 153 -10.44 40.45 10.45
CA GLN A 153 -11.33 41.55 10.85
C GLN A 153 -12.73 41.22 10.30
#